data_AF-A0A1X9MD58-F1
#
_entry.id   AF-A0A1X9MD58-F1
#
_cell.length_a   1.000
_cell.length_b   1.000
_cell.length_c   1.000
_cell.angle_alpha   90.00
_cell.angle_beta   90.00
_cell.angle_gamma   90.00
#
_symmetry.space_group_name_H-M   'P 1'
#
loop_
_entity.id
_entity.type
_entity.pdbx_description
1 polymer ?
#
loop_
_entity_poly.entity_id
_entity_poly.type
_entity_poly.pdbx_seq_one_letter_code
_entity_poly.pdbx_strand_id
1 'polypeptide(L)'
;MELMYLSILLALIVSFLPYLKSILGTIHTLIHETGHALAAILTSGKVYKIYLYSNTSGLAYTGSTSWLSSVIIAYAGYTFSSLVVLFAFYLIIH
;
A
#
# COMPACT_ATOMS: atom_id res chain seq x y z
N MET A 1 25.12 3.66 2.44
CA MET A 1 24.96 2.82 3.64
C MET A 1 24.47 3.62 4.84
N GLU A 2 25.11 4.73 5.21
CA GLU A 2 24.70 5.54 6.37
C GLU A 2 23.26 6.08 6.27
N LEU A 3 22.87 6.64 5.12
CA LEU A 3 21.51 7.17 4.90
C LEU A 3 20.42 6.09 5.07
N MET A 4 20.72 4.85 4.67
CA MET A 4 19.81 3.71 4.81
C MET A 4 19.60 3.35 6.29
N TYR A 5 20.67 3.22 7.08
CA TYR A 5 20.53 2.93 8.52
C TYR A 5 19.80 4.05 9.27
N LEU A 6 20.09 5.31 8.91
CA LEU A 6 19.39 6.47 9.48
C LEU A 6 17.89 6.44 9.16
N SER A 7 17.51 6.12 7.92
CA SER A 7 16.11 6.03 7.51
C SER A 7 15.34 4.91 8.24
N ILE A 8 15.97 3.76 8.47
CA ILE A 8 15.38 2.64 9.23
C ILE A 8 15.19 3.05 10.69
N LEU A 9 16.19 3.70 11.30
CA LEU A 9 16.10 4.20 12.67
C LEU A 9 14.97 5.23 12.83
N LEU A 10 14.87 6.18 11.90
CA LEU A 10 13.79 7.17 11.88
C LEU A 10 12.42 6.51 11.73
N ALA A 11 12.28 5.54 10.81
CA ALA A 11 11.04 4.80 10.62
C ALA A 11 10.62 4.03 11.89
N LEU A 12 11.59 3.45 12.61
CA LEU A 12 11.35 2.79 13.88
C LEU A 12 10.82 3.78 14.92
N ILE A 13 11.46 4.93 15.08
CA ILE A 13 11.02 5.97 16.04
C ILE A 13 9.62 6.48 15.70
N VAL A 14 9.36 6.78 14.43
CA VAL A 14 8.05 7.26 13.95
C VAL A 14 6.94 6.25 14.20
N SER A 15 7.24 4.95 14.13
CA SER A 15 6.27 3.87 14.39
C SER A 15 5.76 3.83 15.84
N PHE A 16 6.46 4.47 16.78
CA PHE A 16 6.02 4.61 18.17
C PHE A 16 5.24 5.89 18.44
N LEU A 17 5.22 6.86 17.51
CA LEU A 17 4.47 8.10 17.67
C LEU A 17 3.02 7.90 17.21
N PRO A 18 2.01 7.96 18.11
CA PRO A 18 0.65 7.50 17.82
C PRO A 18 -0.02 8.30 16.69
N TYR A 19 0.19 9.61 16.65
CA TYR A 19 -0.36 10.48 15.61
C TYR A 19 0.24 10.19 14.23
N LEU A 20 1.57 10.09 14.14
CA LEU A 20 2.25 9.80 12.88
C LEU A 20 1.96 8.37 12.41
N LYS A 21 1.93 7.40 13.33
CA LYS A 21 1.53 6.02 13.03
C LYS A 21 0.14 5.97 12.41
N SER A 22 -0.82 6.73 12.93
CA SER A 22 -2.17 6.77 12.38
C SER A 22 -2.18 7.35 10.96
N ILE A 23 -1.54 8.51 10.74
CA ILE A 23 -1.51 9.16 9.42
C ILE A 23 -0.78 8.30 8.39
N LEU A 24 0.44 7.87 8.70
CA LEU A 24 1.26 7.07 7.78
C LEU A 24 0.64 5.69 7.56
N GLY A 25 0.03 5.11 8.58
CA GLY A 25 -0.74 3.87 8.47
C GLY A 25 -1.91 4.02 7.50
N THR A 26 -2.71 5.07 7.62
CA THR A 26 -3.82 5.34 6.68
C THR A 26 -3.32 5.58 5.25
N ILE A 27 -2.20 6.30 5.07
CA ILE A 27 -1.58 6.49 3.74
C ILE A 27 -1.11 5.15 3.17
N HIS A 28 -0.42 4.32 3.96
CA HIS A 28 0.02 3.00 3.54
C HIS A 28 -1.16 2.12 3.13
N THR A 29 -2.24 2.14 3.91
CA THR A 29 -3.48 1.42 3.60
C THR A 29 -4.13 1.94 2.33
N LEU A 30 -4.19 3.25 2.11
CA LEU A 30 -4.68 3.82 0.86
C LEU A 30 -3.88 3.30 -0.34
N ILE A 31 -2.55 3.29 -0.26
CA ILE A 31 -1.68 2.75 -1.30
C ILE A 31 -1.98 1.26 -1.51
N HIS A 32 -2.11 0.48 -0.44
CA HIS A 32 -2.43 -0.95 -0.49
C HIS A 32 -3.74 -1.24 -1.22
N GLU A 33 -4.83 -0.58 -0.80
CA GLU A 33 -6.15 -0.74 -1.43
C GLU A 33 -6.15 -0.25 -2.88
N THR A 34 -5.34 0.78 -3.19
CA THR A 34 -5.14 1.24 -4.57
C THR A 34 -4.45 0.17 -5.42
N GLY A 35 -3.52 -0.60 -4.86
CA GLY A 35 -2.90 -1.73 -5.54
C GLY A 35 -3.92 -2.77 -6.00
N HIS A 36 -4.84 -3.15 -5.12
CA HIS A 36 -5.96 -4.03 -5.46
C HIS A 36 -6.85 -3.43 -6.56
N ALA A 37 -7.19 -2.16 -6.45
CA ALA A 37 -8.03 -1.46 -7.43
C ALA A 37 -7.36 -1.38 -8.82
N LEU A 38 -6.07 -1.05 -8.87
CA LEU A 38 -5.29 -1.01 -10.12
C LEU A 38 -5.21 -2.39 -10.77
N ALA A 39 -4.91 -3.43 -10.01
CA ALA A 39 -4.89 -4.79 -10.53
C ALA A 39 -6.26 -5.25 -11.04
N ALA A 40 -7.35 -4.81 -10.39
CA ALA A 40 -8.69 -5.09 -10.88
C ALA A 40 -8.91 -4.46 -12.26
N ILE A 41 -8.55 -3.19 -12.45
CA ILE A 41 -8.67 -2.50 -13.75
C ILE A 41 -7.80 -3.19 -14.81
N LEU A 42 -6.53 -3.47 -14.49
CA LEU A 42 -5.58 -4.08 -15.42
C LEU A 42 -5.99 -5.51 -15.84
N THR A 43 -6.67 -6.25 -14.97
CA THR A 43 -7.20 -7.59 -15.28
C THR A 43 -8.64 -7.56 -15.78
N SER A 44 -9.11 -6.39 -16.25
CA SER A 44 -10.46 -6.15 -16.80
C SER A 44 -11.61 -6.40 -15.81
N GLY A 45 -11.31 -6.44 -14.51
CA GLY A 45 -12.26 -6.44 -13.42
C GLY A 45 -12.90 -5.06 -13.18
N LYS A 46 -13.57 -4.92 -12.04
CA LYS A 46 -14.26 -3.68 -11.65
C LYS A 46 -13.81 -3.21 -10.28
N VAL A 47 -13.71 -1.90 -10.10
CA VAL A 47 -13.53 -1.27 -8.80
C VAL A 47 -14.85 -0.65 -8.42
N TYR A 48 -15.45 -1.13 -7.33
CA TYR A 48 -16.72 -0.61 -6.86
C TYR A 48 -16.50 0.54 -5.87
N LYS A 49 -15.72 0.29 -4.82
CA LYS A 49 -15.42 1.25 -3.75
C LYS A 49 -14.10 0.94 -3.07
N ILE A 50 -13.47 1.96 -2.51
CA ILE A 50 -12.36 1.82 -1.56
C ILE A 50 -12.81 2.45 -0.25
N TYR A 51 -12.72 1.68 0.83
CA TYR A 51 -12.99 2.15 2.19
C TYR A 51 -11.67 2.31 2.94
N LEU A 52 -11.57 3.42 3.68
CA LEU A 52 -10.52 3.65 4.66
C LEU A 52 -11.18 3.87 6.02
N TYR A 53 -10.73 3.11 6.99
CA TYR A 53 -11.25 3.16 8.35
C TYR A 53 -10.29 3.94 9.26
N SER A 54 -10.84 4.52 10.33
CA SER A 54 -10.06 5.31 11.31
C SER A 54 -9.04 4.50 12.09
N ASN A 55 -9.15 3.17 12.08
CA ASN A 55 -8.23 2.23 12.71
C ASN A 55 -7.07 1.80 11.80
N THR A 56 -6.79 2.55 10.71
CA THR A 56 -5.78 2.24 9.68
C THR A 56 -6.05 0.99 8.84
N SER A 57 -7.21 0.33 9.00
CA SER A 57 -7.63 -0.75 8.10
C SER A 57 -8.29 -0.19 6.83
N GLY A 58 -8.35 -1.00 5.79
CA GLY A 58 -8.95 -0.66 4.50
C GLY A 58 -9.74 -1.82 3.91
N LEU A 59 -10.50 -1.51 2.88
CA LEU A 59 -11.18 -2.51 2.05
C LEU A 59 -11.38 -1.99 0.62
N ALA A 60 -10.69 -2.59 -0.34
CA ALA A 60 -10.97 -2.45 -1.76
C ALA A 60 -12.06 -3.44 -2.17
N TYR A 61 -13.27 -2.95 -2.43
CA TYR A 61 -14.34 -3.76 -3.00
C TYR A 61 -14.19 -3.81 -4.52
N THR A 62 -13.63 -4.93 -5.01
CA THR A 62 -13.33 -5.17 -6.43
C THR A 62 -13.99 -6.45 -6.95
N GLY A 63 -14.35 -6.46 -8.23
CA GLY A 63 -14.79 -7.67 -8.94
C GLY A 63 -13.71 -8.18 -9.88
N SER A 64 -13.54 -9.51 -9.95
CA SER A 64 -12.64 -10.20 -10.87
C SER A 64 -13.42 -10.84 -12.02
N THR A 65 -12.77 -11.04 -13.17
CA THR A 65 -13.35 -11.67 -14.37
C THR A 65 -13.03 -13.16 -14.46
N SER A 66 -12.01 -13.62 -13.75
CA SER A 66 -11.55 -15.00 -13.74
C SER A 66 -10.84 -15.34 -12.42
N TRP A 67 -10.62 -16.63 -12.16
CA TRP A 67 -9.86 -17.08 -11.00
C TRP A 67 -8.44 -16.46 -10.97
N LEU A 68 -7.75 -16.43 -12.10
CA LEU A 68 -6.39 -15.88 -12.16
C LEU A 68 -6.38 -14.37 -11.91
N SER A 69 -7.35 -13.63 -12.48
CA SER A 69 -7.56 -12.21 -12.16
C SER A 69 -7.77 -12.02 -10.66
N SER A 70 -8.57 -12.87 -10.02
CA SER A 70 -8.80 -12.83 -8.57
C SER A 70 -7.51 -13.02 -7.77
N VAL A 71 -6.65 -13.95 -8.17
CA VAL A 71 -5.35 -14.19 -7.52
C VAL A 71 -4.45 -12.97 -7.67
N ILE A 72 -4.33 -12.42 -8.87
CA ILE A 72 -3.51 -11.22 -9.14
C ILE A 72 -3.99 -10.05 -8.28
N ILE A 73 -5.31 -9.79 -8.28
CA ILE A 73 -5.90 -8.73 -7.46
C ILE A 73 -5.56 -8.96 -5.99
N ALA A 74 -5.75 -10.17 -5.45
CA ALA A 74 -5.50 -10.47 -4.05
C ALA A 74 -4.04 -10.24 -3.60
N TYR A 75 -3.06 -10.44 -4.48
CA TYR A 75 -1.65 -10.16 -4.16
C TYR A 75 -1.24 -8.71 -4.41
N ALA A 76 -1.98 -7.98 -5.25
CA ALA A 76 -1.57 -6.68 -5.75
C ALA A 76 -1.40 -5.62 -4.65
N GLY A 77 -2.18 -5.66 -3.57
CA GLY A 77 -2.04 -4.70 -2.48
C GLY A 77 -0.65 -4.73 -1.84
N TYR A 78 -0.17 -5.91 -1.44
CA TYR A 78 1.17 -6.06 -0.86
C TYR A 78 2.28 -5.71 -1.87
N THR A 79 2.15 -6.19 -3.10
CA THR A 79 3.14 -5.95 -4.14
C THR A 79 3.26 -4.46 -4.46
N PHE A 80 2.13 -3.78 -4.66
CA PHE A 80 2.10 -2.37 -5.02
C PHE A 80 2.63 -1.48 -3.88
N SER A 81 2.21 -1.70 -2.63
CA SER A 81 2.76 -0.97 -1.49
C SER A 81 4.28 -1.12 -1.37
N SER A 82 4.79 -2.32 -1.58
CA SER A 82 6.24 -2.59 -1.53
C SER A 82 7.00 -1.85 -2.65
N LEU A 83 6.44 -1.82 -3.86
CA LEU A 83 7.02 -1.10 -4.99
C LEU A 83 7.02 0.41 -4.76
N VAL A 84 5.95 0.97 -4.21
CA VAL A 84 5.88 2.40 -3.89
C VAL A 84 6.93 2.78 -2.83
N VAL A 85 7.13 1.95 -1.82
CA VAL A 85 8.18 2.17 -0.82
C VAL A 85 9.57 2.09 -1.45
N LEU A 86 9.82 1.08 -2.29
CA LEU A 86 11.10 0.95 -3.00
C LEU A 86 11.37 2.17 -3.91
N PHE A 87 10.35 2.65 -4.61
CA PHE A 87 10.45 3.85 -5.44
C PHE A 87 10.72 5.11 -4.58
N ALA A 88 10.06 5.26 -3.43
CA ALA A 88 10.34 6.35 -2.51
C ALA A 88 11.79 6.32 -2.00
N PHE A 89 12.31 5.14 -1.65
CA PHE A 89 13.72 4.98 -1.27
C PHE A 89 14.68 5.33 -2.41
N TYR A 90 14.35 4.93 -3.64
CA TYR A 90 15.15 5.28 -4.81
C TYR A 90 15.27 6.81 -4.97
N LEU A 91 14.17 7.55 -4.82
CA LEU A 91 14.11 9.02 -4.90
C LEU A 91 14.80 9.75 -3.74
N ILE A 92 15.00 9.09 -2.59
CA ILE A 92 15.72 9.69 -1.45
C ILE A 92 17.24 9.55 -1.63
N ILE A 93 17.67 8.46 -2.28
CA ILE A 93 19.08 8.11 -2.44
C ILE A 93 19.69 8.75 -3.70
N HIS A 94 18.87 9.06 -4.71
CA HIS A 94 19.27 9.69 -5.98
C HIS A 94 18.67 11.09 -6.11
#